data_AF-V8N3Z6-F1
#
_entry.id   AF-V8N3Z6-F1
#
_cell.length_a   1.000
_cell.length_b   1.000
_cell.length_c   1.000
_cell.angle_alpha   90.00
_cell.angle_beta   90.00
_cell.angle_gamma   90.00
#
_symmetry.space_group_name_H-M   'P 1'
#
loop_
_entity.id
_entity.type
_entity.pdbx_description
1 polymer ?
#
loop_
_entity_poly.entity_id
_entity_poly.type
_entity_poly.pdbx_seq_one_letter_code
_entity_poly.pdbx_strand_id
1 'polypeptide(L)'
;MRRREAGVSGNGPCGSPHFLLRLLAHRWEQRELPNGRVYYVDHNTKSTTWERPLPPGWEKRVDPRGRYYFVDHNTRTTTWQRPTAEYVRTYEQWQSQRSQLQGAMQQFSQRFLYQ
;
A
#
# COMPACT_ATOMS: atom_id res chain seq x y z
N MET A 1 27.75 -17.03 -43.43
CA MET A 1 26.91 -16.00 -42.77
C MET A 1 25.51 -16.58 -42.54
N ARG A 2 25.17 -16.96 -41.30
CA ARG A 2 23.82 -17.40 -40.90
C ARG A 2 23.48 -16.87 -39.50
N ARG A 3 22.22 -16.46 -39.36
CA ARG A 3 21.51 -15.78 -38.26
C ARG A 3 21.12 -16.76 -37.12
N ARG A 4 20.91 -16.24 -35.89
CA ARG A 4 19.98 -16.62 -34.77
C ARG A 4 20.70 -16.62 -33.40
N GLU A 5 20.11 -16.46 -32.22
CA GLU A 5 18.89 -15.86 -31.63
C GLU A 5 19.15 -15.80 -30.10
N ALA A 6 18.27 -15.13 -29.35
CA ALA A 6 18.33 -14.84 -27.92
C ALA A 6 18.47 -16.06 -26.98
N GLY A 7 18.93 -15.81 -25.75
CA GLY A 7 18.82 -16.77 -24.65
C GLY A 7 19.46 -16.27 -23.35
N VAL A 8 18.74 -15.50 -22.54
CA VAL A 8 18.99 -15.39 -21.09
C VAL A 8 17.74 -15.92 -20.39
N SER A 9 17.89 -17.07 -19.72
CA SER A 9 16.92 -17.55 -18.75
C SER A 9 17.62 -18.41 -17.71
N GLY A 10 17.23 -18.20 -16.44
CA GLY A 10 17.52 -19.04 -15.27
C GLY A 10 18.53 -18.42 -14.30
N ASN A 11 18.39 -18.49 -12.98
CA ASN A 11 17.33 -19.02 -12.10
C ASN A 11 17.72 -18.67 -10.65
N GLY A 12 16.72 -18.45 -9.78
CA GLY A 12 16.80 -18.69 -8.31
C GLY A 12 16.50 -17.51 -7.37
N PRO A 13 15.97 -17.76 -6.14
CA PRO A 13 15.09 -18.85 -5.75
C PRO A 13 13.91 -18.45 -4.84
N CYS A 14 13.04 -19.45 -4.66
CA CYS A 14 12.00 -19.74 -3.67
C CYS A 14 11.69 -18.79 -2.48
N GLY A 15 10.39 -18.71 -2.21
CA GLY A 15 9.87 -19.04 -0.89
C GLY A 15 9.95 -17.95 0.19
N SER A 16 9.11 -16.92 0.08
CA SER A 16 8.76 -16.10 1.24
C SER A 16 7.23 -16.01 1.34
N PRO A 17 6.60 -16.37 2.48
CA PRO A 17 5.15 -16.29 2.65
C PRO A 17 4.65 -14.83 2.70
N HIS A 18 5.57 -13.85 2.70
CA HIS A 18 5.29 -12.42 2.52
C HIS A 18 4.77 -12.04 1.12
N PHE A 19 4.68 -12.98 0.17
CA PHE A 19 4.20 -12.71 -1.19
C PHE A 19 2.68 -12.74 -1.36
N LEU A 20 1.93 -13.23 -0.37
CA LEU A 20 0.49 -13.46 -0.54
C LEU A 20 -0.39 -12.24 -0.21
N LEU A 21 0.14 -11.18 0.43
CA LEU A 21 -0.64 -9.96 0.74
C LEU A 21 -0.53 -8.86 -0.31
N ARG A 22 0.59 -8.82 -1.03
CA ARG A 22 0.67 -8.07 -2.28
C ARG A 22 -0.06 -8.99 -3.23
N LEU A 23 -1.31 -8.76 -3.63
CA LEU A 23 -1.93 -9.41 -4.81
C LEU A 23 -3.14 -8.62 -5.29
N LEU A 24 -3.74 -7.79 -4.42
CA LEU A 24 -4.74 -6.80 -4.87
C LEU A 24 -4.15 -5.47 -5.37
N ALA A 25 -2.90 -5.11 -5.02
CA ALA A 25 -2.23 -3.86 -5.49
C ALA A 25 -1.08 -4.11 -6.50
N HIS A 26 -1.03 -5.31 -7.07
CA HIS A 26 0.21 -5.95 -7.53
C HIS A 26 0.73 -5.57 -8.92
N ARG A 27 0.30 -4.44 -9.48
CA ARG A 27 0.68 -4.06 -10.84
C ARG A 27 1.56 -2.82 -10.88
N TRP A 28 2.05 -2.34 -9.73
CA TRP A 28 3.04 -1.26 -9.67
C TRP A 28 4.47 -1.81 -9.57
N GLU A 29 5.32 -1.43 -10.54
CA GLU A 29 6.75 -1.73 -10.56
C GLU A 29 7.54 -0.43 -10.36
N GLN A 30 8.34 -0.36 -9.30
CA GLN A 30 9.27 0.73 -9.08
C GLN A 30 10.55 0.45 -9.88
N ARG A 31 10.98 1.41 -10.69
CA ARG A 31 12.23 1.34 -11.45
C ARG A 31 13.12 2.53 -11.17
N GLU A 32 14.41 2.29 -11.16
CA GLU A 32 15.44 3.31 -10.96
C GLU A 32 16.15 3.56 -12.28
N LEU A 33 16.28 4.83 -12.63
CA LEU A 33 17.05 5.25 -13.79
C LEU A 33 18.54 5.30 -13.43
N PRO A 34 19.46 5.27 -14.44
CA PRO A 34 20.90 5.37 -14.20
C PRO A 34 21.33 6.64 -13.44
N ASN A 35 20.49 7.67 -13.45
CA ASN A 35 20.67 8.92 -12.69
C ASN A 35 20.15 8.85 -11.24
N GLY A 36 19.75 7.67 -10.76
CA GLY A 36 19.17 7.45 -9.43
C GLY A 36 17.71 7.92 -9.28
N ARG A 37 17.08 8.43 -10.35
CA ARG A 37 15.69 8.88 -10.29
C ARG A 37 14.73 7.69 -10.39
N VAL A 38 13.80 7.63 -9.45
CA VAL A 38 12.79 6.57 -9.38
C VAL A 38 11.55 6.94 -10.21
N TYR A 39 11.01 5.99 -10.97
CA TYR A 39 9.69 6.08 -11.60
C TYR A 39 8.87 4.82 -11.32
N TYR A 40 7.55 4.97 -11.40
CA TYR A 40 6.59 3.92 -11.12
C TYR A 40 5.88 3.52 -12.42
N VAL A 41 5.93 2.24 -12.75
CA VAL A 41 5.26 1.65 -13.91
C VAL A 41 3.97 1.01 -13.43
N ASP A 42 2.85 1.46 -13.97
CA ASP A 42 1.53 0.84 -13.80
C ASP A 42 1.33 -0.23 -14.89
N HIS A 43 1.32 -1.50 -14.49
CA HIS A 43 1.04 -2.64 -15.36
C HIS A 43 -0.47 -2.84 -15.61
N ASN A 44 -1.36 -2.13 -14.91
CA ASN A 44 -2.81 -2.13 -15.20
C ASN A 44 -3.11 -1.30 -16.43
N THR A 45 -2.61 -0.07 -16.46
CA THR A 45 -2.87 0.90 -17.53
C THR A 45 -1.74 1.01 -18.55
N LYS A 46 -0.64 0.27 -18.34
CA LYS A 46 0.60 0.36 -19.15
C LYS A 46 1.14 1.79 -19.20
N SER A 47 1.00 2.53 -18.09
CA SER A 47 1.43 3.92 -17.95
C SER A 47 2.63 4.02 -17.01
N THR A 48 3.44 5.07 -17.16
CA THR A 48 4.54 5.38 -16.25
C THR A 48 4.29 6.73 -15.58
N THR A 49 4.59 6.82 -14.30
CA THR A 49 4.42 8.05 -13.51
C THR A 49 5.60 8.24 -12.57
N TRP A 50 5.94 9.50 -12.33
CA TRP A 50 6.97 9.88 -11.36
C TRP A 50 6.43 9.89 -9.93
N GLU A 51 5.11 9.81 -9.76
CA GLU A 51 4.48 9.86 -8.47
C GLU A 51 4.29 8.47 -7.86
N ARG A 52 4.62 8.33 -6.57
CA ARG A 52 4.44 7.07 -5.84
C ARG A 52 2.97 6.63 -5.86
N PRO A 53 2.66 5.36 -6.16
CA PRO A 53 1.28 4.89 -6.15
C PRO A 53 0.66 5.06 -4.76
N LEU A 54 -0.65 5.30 -4.73
CA LEU A 54 -1.39 5.37 -3.48
C LEU A 54 -1.46 3.99 -2.82
N PRO A 55 -1.54 3.94 -1.48
CA PRO A 55 -1.76 2.67 -0.79
C PRO A 55 -3.09 2.01 -1.20
N PRO A 56 -3.27 0.71 -0.96
CA PRO A 56 -4.51 0.01 -1.28
C PRO A 56 -5.75 0.67 -0.64
N GLY A 57 -6.84 0.77 -1.40
CA GLY A 57 -8.08 1.39 -0.95
C GLY A 57 -8.09 2.92 -0.97
N TRP A 58 -6.98 3.57 -1.34
CA TRP A 58 -6.93 5.01 -1.52
C TRP A 58 -7.14 5.42 -2.98
N GLU A 59 -7.99 6.43 -3.20
CA GLU A 59 -8.29 6.98 -4.51
C GLU A 59 -7.99 8.50 -4.54
N LYS A 60 -7.27 8.96 -5.58
CA LYS A 60 -7.08 10.39 -5.85
C LYS A 60 -8.29 10.91 -6.62
N ARG A 61 -8.96 11.93 -6.08
CA ARG A 61 -10.04 12.64 -6.75
C ARG A 61 -9.75 14.14 -6.85
N VAL A 62 -10.56 14.80 -7.69
CA VAL A 62 -10.50 16.24 -7.93
C VAL A 62 -11.83 16.83 -7.48
N ASP A 63 -11.76 17.81 -6.57
CA ASP A 63 -12.90 18.60 -6.12
C ASP A 63 -13.39 19.48 -7.30
N PRO A 64 -14.68 19.84 -7.40
CA PRO A 64 -15.17 20.84 -8.36
C PRO A 64 -14.31 22.12 -8.47
N ARG A 65 -13.60 22.49 -7.39
CA ARG A 65 -12.67 23.63 -7.36
C ARG A 65 -11.28 23.33 -7.95
N GLY A 66 -11.07 22.15 -8.55
CA GLY A 66 -9.81 21.72 -9.16
C GLY A 66 -8.74 21.25 -8.16
N ARG A 67 -9.09 21.09 -6.87
CA ARG A 67 -8.13 20.66 -5.84
C ARG A 67 -8.11 19.14 -5.72
N TYR A 68 -6.92 18.57 -5.56
CA TYR A 68 -6.78 17.14 -5.32
C TYR A 68 -7.14 16.80 -3.87
N TYR A 69 -7.93 15.75 -3.69
CA TYR A 69 -8.21 15.14 -2.39
C TYR A 69 -8.11 13.62 -2.50
N PHE A 70 -7.83 12.97 -1.38
CA PHE A 70 -7.62 11.53 -1.30
C PHE A 70 -8.74 10.90 -0.49
N VAL A 71 -9.41 9.92 -1.09
CA VAL A 71 -10.52 9.17 -0.49
C VAL A 71 -9.98 7.84 -0.02
N ASP A 72 -10.17 7.52 1.26
CA ASP A 72 -9.94 6.19 1.81
C ASP A 72 -11.25 5.40 1.78
N HIS A 73 -11.31 4.39 0.91
CA HIS A 73 -12.47 3.50 0.79
C HIS A 73 -12.57 2.49 1.93
N ASN A 74 -11.50 2.26 2.69
CA ASN A 74 -11.50 1.32 3.82
C ASN A 74 -12.25 1.93 5.02
N THR A 75 -11.97 3.20 5.31
CA THR A 75 -12.53 3.90 6.49
C THR A 75 -13.61 4.91 6.12
N ARG A 76 -13.87 5.11 4.82
CA ARG A 76 -14.77 6.13 4.27
C ARG A 76 -14.39 7.54 4.73
N THR A 77 -13.09 7.81 4.82
CA THR A 77 -12.57 9.12 5.19
C THR A 77 -11.94 9.83 4.00
N THR A 78 -11.80 11.15 4.10
CA THR A 78 -11.15 11.96 3.07
C THR A 78 -10.08 12.83 3.69
N THR A 79 -8.93 12.97 3.02
CA THR A 79 -7.87 13.88 3.44
C THR A 79 -7.31 14.66 2.26
N TRP A 80 -6.82 15.86 2.55
CA TRP A 80 -6.11 16.71 1.59
C TRP A 80 -4.65 16.29 1.43
N GLN A 81 -4.11 15.56 2.41
CA GLN A 81 -2.74 15.08 2.38
C GLN A 81 -2.66 13.75 1.66
N ARG A 82 -1.63 13.58 0.82
CA ARG A 82 -1.41 12.31 0.13
C ARG A 82 -0.99 11.25 1.16
N PRO A 83 -1.77 10.16 1.31
CA PRO A 83 -1.43 9.09 2.23
C PRO A 83 -0.14 8.41 1.80
N THR A 84 0.78 8.22 2.74
CA THR A 84 1.97 7.38 2.54
C THR A 84 1.67 5.95 3.00
N ALA A 85 2.44 4.98 2.51
CA ALA A 85 2.32 3.61 2.99
C ALA A 85 2.59 3.49 4.50
N GLU A 86 3.46 4.33 5.04
CA GLU A 86 3.72 4.43 6.47
C GLU A 86 2.51 4.97 7.24
N TYR A 87 1.93 6.08 6.78
CA TYR A 87 0.73 6.67 7.41
C TYR A 87 -0.39 5.65 7.55
N VAL A 88 -0.67 4.89 6.48
CA VAL A 88 -1.69 3.84 6.49
C VAL A 88 -1.37 2.76 7.52
N ARG A 89 -0.12 2.28 7.56
CA ARG A 89 0.32 1.27 8.55
C ARG A 89 0.16 1.76 9.98
N THR A 90 0.58 3.00 10.27
CA THR A 90 0.42 3.60 11.61
C THR A 90 -1.06 3.70 11.99
N TYR A 91 -1.91 4.05 11.04
CA TYR A 91 -3.35 4.17 11.27
C TYR A 91 -4.00 2.80 11.55
N GLU A 92 -3.66 1.76 10.78
CA GLU A 92 -4.12 0.38 11.00
C GLU A 92 -3.69 -0.16 12.38
N GLN A 93 -2.47 0.14 12.81
CA GLN A 93 -1.98 -0.21 14.15
C GLN A 93 -2.81 0.45 15.23
N TRP A 94 -3.08 1.76 15.11
CA TRP A 94 -3.90 2.50 16.07
C TRP A 94 -5.33 1.96 16.15
N GLN A 95 -5.94 1.66 15.00
CA GLN A 95 -7.27 1.04 14.95
C GLN A 95 -7.30 -0.31 15.66
N SER A 96 -6.29 -1.15 15.42
CA SER A 96 -6.16 -2.47 16.05
C SER A 96 -6.02 -2.36 17.56
N GLN A 97 -5.16 -1.46 18.03
CA GLN A 97 -4.97 -1.20 19.46
C GLN A 97 -6.26 -0.71 20.12
N ARG A 98 -7.00 0.19 19.46
CA ARG A 98 -8.28 0.67 19.98
C ARG A 98 -9.34 -0.43 20.07
N SER A 99 -9.39 -1.32 19.07
CA SER A 99 -10.26 -2.50 19.11
C SER A 99 -9.91 -3.45 20.26
N GLN A 100 -8.61 -3.66 20.52
CA GLN A 100 -8.14 -4.47 21.65
C GLN A 100 -8.56 -3.85 22.98
N LEU A 101 -8.43 -2.53 23.13
CA LEU A 101 -8.88 -1.85 24.35
C LEU A 101 -10.37 -1.99 24.57
N GLN A 102 -11.21 -1.93 23.53
CA GLN A 102 -12.66 -2.16 23.67
C GLN A 102 -12.99 -3.56 24.17
N GLY A 103 -12.27 -4.59 23.69
CA GLY A 103 -12.41 -5.96 24.20
C GLY A 103 -11.86 -6.11 25.62
N ALA A 104 -10.71 -5.49 25.91
CA ALA A 104 -10.12 -5.49 27.25
C ALA A 104 -10.97 -4.70 28.26
N MET A 105 -11.73 -3.68 27.84
CA MET A 105 -12.66 -2.97 28.73
C MET A 105 -13.74 -3.90 29.30
N GLN A 106 -14.21 -4.89 28.53
CA GLN A 106 -15.14 -5.92 29.03
C GLN A 106 -14.51 -6.83 30.07
N GLN A 107 -13.19 -7.07 29.97
CA GLN A 107 -12.46 -7.83 30.97
C GLN A 107 -12.14 -6.98 32.20
N PHE A 108 -11.79 -5.71 32.00
CA PHE A 108 -11.54 -4.76 33.08
C PHE A 108 -12.80 -4.52 33.93
N SER A 109 -13.99 -4.47 33.32
CA SER A 109 -15.25 -4.38 34.09
C SER A 109 -15.53 -5.59 34.96
N GLN A 110 -14.91 -6.74 34.68
CA GLN A 110 -15.03 -7.97 35.49
C GLN A 110 -13.93 -8.07 36.56
N ARG A 111 -13.01 -7.11 36.62
CA ARG A 111 -11.88 -7.14 37.55
C ARG A 111 -12.24 -6.42 38.84
N PHE A 112 -12.71 -7.19 39.83
CA PHE A 112 -13.01 -6.68 41.17
C PHE A 112 -11.73 -6.47 41.97
N LEU A 113 -11.63 -5.32 42.66
CA LEU A 113 -10.64 -5.09 43.71
C LEU A 113 -11.23 -5.63 45.01
N TYR A 114 -10.63 -6.69 45.57
CA TYR A 114 -10.92 -7.09 46.95
C TYR A 114 -10.10 -6.20 47.90
N GLN A 115 -10.79 -5.62 48.89
CA GLN A 115 -10.21 -4.97 50.06
C GLN A 115 -10.21 -5.95 51.23
#